data_AF-A0A1C0SHY2-F1
#
_entry.id   AF-A0A1C0SHY2-F1
#
_cell.length_a   1.000
_cell.length_b   1.000
_cell.length_c   1.000
_cell.angle_alpha   90.00
_cell.angle_beta   90.00
_cell.angle_gamma   90.00
#
_symmetry.space_group_name_H-M   'P 1'
#
loop_
_entity.id
_entity.type
_entity.pdbx_description
1 polymer ?
#
loop_
_entity_poly.entity_id
_entity_poly.type
_entity_poly.pdbx_seq_one_letter_code
_entity_poly.pdbx_strand_id
1 'polypeptide(L)'
;MARKAKATTSKRAIAQRRYRQRVSERREPDIRVIDVAAMSALAEFIVSSTVPAGDRTFYNRLLSLVHRRLTDQGYDGTKAKEVLHRRLAFLAKEGHQPDADDVVRKSWSPPLPSNRPSSVTPMNPEMDDVDDDS
;
A
#
# COMPACT_ATOMS: atom_id res chain seq x y z
N MET A 1 -4.72 -22.45 39.79
CA MET A 1 -4.30 -23.55 38.88
C MET A 1 -4.25 -23.01 37.46
N ALA A 2 -3.10 -23.06 36.78
CA ALA A 2 -2.92 -22.43 35.47
C ALA A 2 -2.50 -23.44 34.37
N ARG A 3 -3.12 -23.23 33.19
CA ARG A 3 -2.68 -23.56 31.81
C ARG A 3 -3.07 -24.92 31.19
N LYS A 4 -4.36 -25.05 30.83
CA LYS A 4 -4.80 -25.80 29.64
C LYS A 4 -4.68 -24.93 28.38
N ALA A 5 -3.46 -24.68 27.88
CA ALA A 5 -3.23 -23.88 26.66
C ALA A 5 -2.29 -24.55 25.64
N LYS A 6 -1.91 -25.82 25.84
CA LYS A 6 -0.83 -26.48 25.08
C LYS A 6 -1.28 -27.31 23.86
N ALA A 7 -2.58 -27.57 23.68
CA ALA A 7 -3.09 -28.50 22.66
C ALA A 7 -3.53 -27.84 21.33
N THR A 8 -3.78 -26.53 21.31
CA THR A 8 -4.27 -25.80 20.12
C THR A 8 -3.14 -25.29 19.23
N THR A 9 -1.98 -24.96 19.81
CA THR A 9 -0.79 -24.49 19.08
C THR A 9 -0.22 -25.55 18.14
N SER A 10 -0.26 -26.83 18.52
CA SER A 10 0.28 -27.92 17.70
C SER A 10 -0.56 -28.19 16.45
N LYS A 11 -1.90 -28.17 16.56
CA LYS A 11 -2.80 -28.43 15.42
C LYS A 11 -2.69 -27.34 14.35
N ARG A 12 -2.63 -26.06 14.75
CA ARG A 12 -2.41 -24.94 13.81
C ARG A 12 -1.04 -25.02 13.14
N ALA A 13 0.02 -25.31 13.91
CA ALA A 13 1.37 -25.48 13.35
C ALA A 13 1.45 -26.64 12.33
N ILE A 14 0.78 -27.76 12.61
CA ILE A 14 0.71 -28.92 11.68
C ILE A 14 -0.06 -28.54 10.40
N ALA A 15 -1.19 -27.84 10.52
CA ALA A 15 -1.95 -27.39 9.36
C ALA A 15 -1.13 -26.43 8.48
N GLN A 16 -0.39 -25.51 9.09
CA GLN A 16 0.48 -24.55 8.40
C GLN A 16 1.66 -25.26 7.71
N ARG A 17 2.24 -26.28 8.35
CA ARG A 17 3.29 -27.12 7.75
C ARG A 17 2.77 -27.90 6.54
N ARG A 18 1.60 -28.55 6.67
CA ARG A 18 0.96 -29.29 5.56
C ARG A 18 0.57 -28.37 4.40
N TYR A 19 0.13 -27.14 4.70
CA TYR A 19 -0.15 -26.13 3.69
C TYR A 19 1.14 -25.74 2.94
N ARG A 20 2.21 -25.40 3.65
CA ARG A 20 3.52 -25.09 3.04
C ARG A 20 4.06 -26.23 2.18
N GLN A 21 3.89 -27.46 2.63
CA GLN A 21 4.31 -28.66 1.89
C GLN A 21 3.50 -28.82 0.60
N ARG A 22 2.16 -28.70 0.66
CA ARG A 22 1.29 -28.72 -0.53
C ARG A 22 1.59 -27.58 -1.50
N VAL A 23 1.91 -26.38 -1.00
CA VAL A 23 2.27 -25.23 -1.84
C VAL A 23 3.61 -25.48 -2.55
N SER A 24 4.60 -26.07 -1.83
CA SER A 24 5.89 -26.44 -2.43
C SER A 24 5.76 -27.53 -3.50
N GLU A 25 4.92 -28.55 -3.26
CA GLU A 25 4.63 -29.61 -4.23
C GLU A 25 3.91 -29.06 -5.47
N ARG A 26 3.09 -28.03 -5.28
CA ARG A 26 2.31 -27.40 -6.34
C ARG A 26 3.09 -26.40 -7.17
N ARG A 27 4.31 -26.01 -6.76
CA ARG A 27 5.13 -24.96 -7.40
C ARG A 27 4.31 -23.69 -7.67
N GLU A 28 3.38 -23.36 -6.78
CA GLU A 28 2.53 -22.17 -6.89
C GLU A 28 3.27 -20.98 -6.25
N PRO A 29 3.43 -19.85 -6.96
CA PRO A 29 4.07 -18.67 -6.38
C PRO A 29 3.14 -17.97 -5.39
N ASP A 30 3.72 -17.47 -4.28
CA ASP A 30 3.01 -16.62 -3.33
C ASP A 30 2.83 -15.19 -3.90
N ILE A 31 1.85 -14.44 -3.40
CA ILE A 31 1.55 -13.06 -3.82
C ILE A 31 2.79 -12.17 -3.70
N ARG A 32 3.57 -12.31 -2.63
CA ARG A 32 4.82 -11.56 -2.46
C ARG A 32 5.83 -11.85 -3.57
N VAL A 33 5.89 -13.09 -4.04
CA VAL A 33 6.79 -13.48 -5.13
C VAL A 33 6.33 -12.85 -6.44
N ILE A 34 5.02 -12.82 -6.68
CA ILE A 34 4.43 -12.12 -7.83
C ILE A 34 4.78 -10.63 -7.80
N ASP A 35 4.57 -9.95 -6.67
CA ASP A 35 4.81 -8.51 -6.54
C ASP A 35 6.31 -8.18 -6.76
N VAL A 36 7.23 -9.00 -6.21
CA VAL A 36 8.68 -8.84 -6.44
C VAL A 36 9.05 -9.09 -7.90
N ALA A 37 8.49 -10.12 -8.53
CA ALA A 37 8.72 -10.41 -9.94
C ALA A 37 8.19 -9.27 -10.84
N ALA A 38 7.04 -8.70 -10.50
CA ALA A 38 6.45 -7.55 -11.17
C ALA A 38 7.32 -6.30 -11.07
N MET A 39 7.79 -5.96 -9.87
CA MET A 39 8.68 -4.81 -9.67
C MET A 39 10.02 -4.98 -10.39
N SER A 40 10.57 -6.20 -10.37
CA SER A 40 11.83 -6.50 -11.06
C SER A 40 11.67 -6.40 -12.57
N ALA A 41 10.57 -6.93 -13.12
CA ALA A 41 10.27 -6.82 -14.54
C ALA A 41 10.04 -5.37 -14.96
N LEU A 42 9.37 -4.58 -14.11
CA LEU A 42 9.16 -3.14 -14.33
C LEU A 42 10.48 -2.37 -14.34
N ALA A 43 11.38 -2.65 -13.39
CA ALA A 43 12.70 -2.01 -13.32
C ALA A 43 13.55 -2.31 -14.57
N GLU A 44 13.58 -3.57 -15.01
CA GLU A 44 14.24 -3.98 -16.26
C GLU A 44 13.64 -3.25 -17.47
N PHE A 45 12.32 -3.07 -17.48
CA PHE A 45 11.63 -2.38 -18.56
C PHE A 45 11.97 -0.90 -18.63
N ILE A 46 11.96 -0.20 -17.49
CA ILE A 46 12.30 1.23 -17.38
C ILE A 46 13.74 1.49 -17.85
N VAL A 47 14.66 0.58 -17.52
CA VAL A 47 16.07 0.70 -17.94
C VAL A 47 16.22 0.44 -19.45
N SER A 48 15.42 -0.47 -20.01
CA SER A 48 15.59 -0.92 -21.41
C SER A 48 14.86 -0.08 -22.47
N SER A 49 13.94 0.82 -22.10
CA SER A 49 13.15 1.58 -23.09
C SER A 49 12.50 2.85 -22.55
N THR A 50 12.42 3.89 -23.39
CA THR A 50 11.48 5.02 -23.20
C THR A 50 10.06 4.49 -23.33
N VAL A 51 9.36 4.34 -22.21
CA VAL A 51 7.99 3.82 -22.15
C VAL A 51 7.05 4.76 -22.93
N PRO A 52 6.47 4.35 -24.07
CA PRO A 52 5.41 5.12 -24.69
C PRO A 52 4.19 5.01 -23.79
N ALA A 53 3.79 6.12 -23.17
CA ALA A 53 2.62 6.16 -22.32
C ALA A 53 1.38 5.72 -23.11
N GLY A 54 0.66 4.71 -22.62
CA GLY A 54 -0.67 4.35 -23.11
C GLY A 54 -0.76 3.18 -24.10
N ASP A 55 0.34 2.51 -24.46
CA ASP A 55 0.24 1.36 -25.37
C ASP A 55 -0.15 0.07 -24.63
N ARG A 56 -1.21 -0.61 -25.09
CA ARG A 56 -1.61 -1.93 -24.57
C ARG A 56 -0.53 -2.98 -24.77
N THR A 57 0.35 -2.81 -25.77
CA THR A 57 1.49 -3.69 -26.00
C THR A 57 2.49 -3.66 -24.85
N PHE A 58 2.64 -2.52 -24.17
CA PHE A 58 3.51 -2.35 -22.99
C PHE A 58 3.09 -3.31 -21.87
N TYR A 59 1.82 -3.29 -21.50
CA TYR A 59 1.30 -4.13 -20.41
C TYR A 59 1.44 -5.62 -20.73
N ASN A 60 1.16 -6.03 -21.97
CA ASN A 60 1.31 -7.42 -22.38
C ASN A 60 2.77 -7.89 -22.31
N ARG A 61 3.71 -7.02 -22.70
CA ARG A 61 5.15 -7.34 -22.61
C ARG A 61 5.63 -7.42 -21.18
N LEU A 62 5.19 -6.51 -20.30
CA LEU A 62 5.49 -6.54 -18.88
C LEU A 62 4.96 -7.84 -18.23
N LEU A 63 3.69 -8.20 -18.46
CA LEU A 63 3.10 -9.44 -17.95
C LEU A 63 3.84 -10.68 -18.44
N SER A 64 4.30 -10.67 -19.70
CA SER A 64 5.10 -11.75 -20.27
C SER A 64 6.46 -11.90 -19.58
N LEU A 65 7.12 -10.77 -19.26
CA LEU A 65 8.38 -10.78 -18.50
C LEU A 65 8.21 -11.29 -17.08
N VAL A 66 7.13 -10.88 -16.40
CA VAL A 66 6.79 -11.40 -15.06
C VAL A 66 6.57 -12.90 -15.11
N HIS A 67 5.78 -13.37 -16.08
CA HIS A 67 5.52 -14.79 -16.26
C HIS A 67 6.80 -15.58 -16.51
N ARG A 68 7.65 -15.09 -17.41
CA ARG A 68 8.96 -15.70 -17.70
C ARG A 68 9.84 -15.78 -16.46
N ARG A 69 9.95 -14.70 -15.67
CA ARG A 69 10.74 -14.70 -14.43
C ARG A 69 10.22 -15.75 -13.43
N LEU A 70 8.91 -15.90 -13.30
CA LEU A 70 8.32 -16.90 -12.42
C LEU A 70 8.61 -18.33 -12.92
N THR A 71 8.53 -18.58 -14.23
CA THR A 71 8.90 -19.89 -14.79
C THR A 71 10.39 -20.18 -14.64
N ASP A 72 11.26 -19.19 -14.83
CA ASP A 72 12.72 -19.33 -14.68
C ASP A 72 13.11 -19.61 -13.22
N GLN A 73 12.32 -19.12 -12.26
CA GLN A 73 12.44 -19.44 -10.83
C GLN A 73 11.89 -20.84 -10.45
N GLY A 74 11.37 -21.60 -11.42
CA GLY A 74 10.89 -22.97 -11.23
C GLY A 74 9.42 -23.08 -10.80
N TYR A 75 8.65 -21.98 -10.88
CA TYR A 75 7.21 -22.02 -10.60
C TYR A 75 6.41 -22.62 -11.77
N ASP A 76 5.26 -23.20 -11.45
CA ASP A 76 4.31 -23.67 -12.45
C ASP A 76 3.73 -22.48 -13.22
N GLY A 77 3.92 -22.48 -14.54
CA GLY A 77 3.52 -21.36 -15.40
C GLY A 77 2.00 -21.11 -15.41
N THR A 78 1.18 -22.14 -15.28
CA THR A 78 -0.28 -22.00 -15.26
C THR A 78 -0.73 -21.37 -13.94
N LYS A 79 -0.21 -21.88 -12.82
CA LYS A 79 -0.54 -21.32 -11.49
C LYS A 79 0.00 -19.91 -11.30
N ALA A 80 1.19 -19.61 -11.84
CA ALA A 80 1.73 -18.27 -11.86
C ALA A 80 0.78 -17.28 -12.54
N LYS A 81 0.18 -17.66 -13.68
CA LYS A 81 -0.83 -16.84 -14.37
C LYS A 81 -2.09 -16.66 -13.53
N GLU A 82 -2.59 -17.73 -12.90
CA GLU A 82 -3.79 -17.66 -12.05
C GLU A 82 -3.59 -16.73 -10.84
N VAL A 83 -2.44 -16.81 -10.16
CA VAL A 83 -2.13 -15.95 -9.01
C VAL A 83 -1.93 -14.50 -9.47
N LEU A 84 -1.22 -14.27 -10.58
CA LEU A 84 -1.03 -12.95 -11.17
C LEU A 84 -2.39 -12.31 -11.54
N HIS A 85 -3.28 -13.06 -12.18
CA HIS A 85 -4.62 -12.58 -12.52
C HIS A 85 -5.44 -12.22 -11.27
N ARG A 86 -5.43 -13.07 -10.23
CA ARG A 86 -6.08 -12.80 -8.94
C ARG A 86 -5.55 -11.51 -8.31
N ARG A 87 -4.24 -11.30 -8.34
CA ARG A 87 -3.59 -10.10 -7.80
C ARG A 87 -3.99 -8.83 -8.56
N LEU A 88 -3.99 -8.87 -9.90
CA LEU A 88 -4.41 -7.74 -10.73
C LEU A 88 -5.89 -7.40 -10.54
N ALA A 89 -6.76 -8.40 -10.49
CA ALA A 89 -8.19 -8.21 -10.24
C ALA A 89 -8.45 -7.59 -8.86
N PHE A 90 -7.64 -7.94 -7.86
CA PHE A 90 -7.70 -7.33 -6.53
C PHE A 90 -7.25 -5.85 -6.57
N LEU A 91 -6.10 -5.55 -7.17
CA LEU A 91 -5.59 -4.18 -7.30
C LEU A 91 -6.53 -3.27 -8.11
N ALA A 92 -7.17 -3.81 -9.15
CA ALA A 92 -8.18 -3.08 -9.91
C ALA A 92 -9.39 -2.69 -9.07
N LYS A 93 -9.76 -3.53 -8.08
CA LYS A 93 -10.84 -3.24 -7.13
C LYS A 93 -10.40 -2.23 -6.06
N GLU A 94 -9.19 -2.36 -5.52
CA GLU A 94 -8.66 -1.40 -4.53
C GLU A 94 -8.47 -0.01 -5.14
N GLY A 95 -7.97 0.09 -6.38
CA GLY A 95 -7.86 1.37 -7.09
C GLY A 95 -9.22 2.01 -7.43
N HIS A 96 -10.33 1.29 -7.24
CA HIS A 96 -11.70 1.77 -7.39
C HIS A 96 -12.38 2.11 -6.06
N GLN A 97 -11.71 1.97 -4.92
CA GLN A 97 -12.20 2.60 -3.69
C GLN A 97 -11.97 4.12 -3.83
N PRO A 98 -13.02 4.95 -4.01
CA PRO A 98 -12.87 6.37 -3.73
C PRO A 98 -12.39 6.46 -2.28
N ASP A 99 -11.39 7.31 -2.06
CA ASP A 99 -10.72 7.50 -0.80
C ASP A 99 -11.73 7.37 0.34
N ALA A 100 -11.68 6.30 1.12
CA ALA A 100 -12.53 6.18 2.31
C ALA A 100 -12.27 7.40 3.23
N ASP A 101 -11.09 7.98 3.12
CA ASP A 101 -10.68 9.25 3.71
C ASP A 101 -11.48 10.46 3.20
N ASP A 102 -11.98 10.49 1.96
CA ASP A 102 -12.77 11.63 1.45
C ASP A 102 -14.15 11.69 2.09
N VAL A 103 -14.78 10.53 2.36
CA VAL A 103 -16.07 10.45 3.07
C VAL A 103 -15.87 10.72 4.56
N VAL A 104 -14.80 10.20 5.16
CA VAL A 104 -14.46 10.41 6.58
C VAL A 104 -14.08 11.87 6.85
N ARG A 105 -13.24 12.50 6.00
CA ARG A 105 -12.86 13.93 6.10
C ARG A 105 -14.05 14.87 5.96
N LYS A 106 -15.05 14.53 5.14
CA LYS A 106 -16.29 15.32 5.03
C LYS A 106 -17.18 15.21 6.27
N SER A 107 -17.10 14.10 7.00
CA SER A 107 -17.95 13.81 8.16
C SER A 107 -17.33 14.22 9.50
N TRP A 108 -16.00 14.41 9.56
CA TRP A 108 -15.29 14.70 10.79
C TRP A 108 -14.60 16.06 10.75
N SER A 109 -15.32 17.09 11.22
CA SER A 109 -14.72 18.34 11.66
C SER A 109 -14.39 18.21 13.15
N PRO A 110 -13.11 18.19 13.58
CA PRO A 110 -12.79 18.25 15.01
C PRO A 110 -13.31 19.58 15.58
N PRO A 111 -13.94 19.58 16.77
CA PRO A 111 -14.34 20.83 17.40
C PRO A 111 -13.09 21.66 17.66
N LEU A 112 -13.05 22.88 17.13
CA LEU A 112 -11.98 23.82 17.42
C LEU A 112 -11.93 24.07 18.93
N PRO A 113 -10.76 24.01 19.58
CA PRO A 113 -10.63 24.39 20.98
C PRO A 113 -11.04 25.85 21.12
N SER A 114 -12.07 26.11 21.94
CA SER A 114 -12.71 27.41 22.16
C SER A 114 -11.85 28.43 22.91
N ASN A 115 -10.54 28.24 23.00
CA ASN A 115 -9.64 29.17 23.68
C ASN A 115 -9.20 30.29 22.73
N ARG A 116 -10.15 31.15 22.35
CA ARG A 116 -9.83 32.49 21.87
C ARG A 116 -9.93 33.41 23.10
N PRO A 117 -8.82 33.87 23.71
CA PRO A 117 -8.90 34.84 24.78
C PRO A 117 -9.51 36.14 24.24
N SER A 118 -10.74 36.41 24.66
CA SER A 118 -11.44 37.67 24.45
C SER A 118 -10.90 38.71 25.43
N SER A 119 -9.99 39.56 24.97
CA SER A 119 -9.76 40.95 25.42
C SER A 119 -8.30 41.34 25.16
N VAL A 120 -8.05 41.92 23.98
CA VAL A 120 -6.99 42.91 23.88
C VAL A 120 -7.69 44.24 24.11
N THR A 121 -7.64 44.72 25.35
CA THR A 121 -7.95 46.10 25.68
C THR A 121 -7.06 46.99 24.81
N PRO A 122 -7.59 47.94 24.03
CA PRO A 122 -6.74 48.91 23.37
C PRO A 122 -6.07 49.75 24.46
N MET A 123 -4.76 49.60 24.62
CA MET A 123 -3.96 50.58 25.35
C MET A 123 -4.04 51.88 24.56
N ASN A 124 -4.67 52.88 25.18
CA ASN A 124 -4.52 54.27 24.81
C ASN A 124 -3.05 54.64 25.04
N PRO A 125 -2.29 55.11 24.05
CA PRO A 125 -1.10 55.89 24.34
C PRO A 125 -1.58 57.28 24.75
N GLU A 126 -1.42 57.56 26.05
CA GLU A 126 -1.42 58.91 26.58
C GLU A 126 -0.49 59.79 25.73
N MET A 127 -0.97 61.00 25.45
CA MET A 127 -0.14 62.12 25.04
C MET A 127 0.97 62.31 26.07
N ASP A 128 2.21 62.38 25.60
CA ASP A 128 3.21 63.21 26.25
C ASP A 128 3.71 64.19 25.19
N ASP A 129 3.33 65.45 25.40
CA ASP A 129 3.94 66.63 24.83
C ASP A 129 5.44 66.61 25.13
N VAL A 130 6.27 66.69 24.09
CA VAL A 130 7.64 67.22 24.23
C VAL A 130 7.94 68.06 22.99
N ASP A 131 7.83 69.37 23.17
CA ASP A 131 8.50 70.39 22.37
C ASP A 131 10.00 70.09 22.29
N ASP A 132 10.61 70.14 21.10
CA ASP A 132 11.98 70.65 21.01
C ASP A 132 12.32 71.23 19.63
N ASP A 133 12.98 72.38 19.69
CA ASP A 133 13.39 73.30 18.64
C ASP A 133 14.49 72.73 17.72
N SER A 134 14.47 73.19 16.46
CA SER A 134 15.62 73.59 15.58
C SER A 134 15.55 73.07 14.14
#